data_AF-A0A315V7H2-F1
#
_entry.id   AF-A0A315V7H2-F1
#
_cell.length_a   1.000
_cell.length_b   1.000
_cell.length_c   1.000
_cell.angle_alpha   90.00
_cell.angle_beta   90.00
_cell.angle_gamma   90.00
#
_symmetry.space_group_name_H-M   'P 1'
#
loop_
_entity.id
_entity.type
_entity.pdbx_description
1 polymer ?
#
loop_
_entity_poly.entity_id
_entity_poly.type
_entity_poly.pdbx_seq_one_letter_code
_entity_poly.pdbx_strand_id
1 'polypeptide(L)' 'MYKAVYAIAHAIHSAVCQITNTAIHCDKHIKLEPKQVFIELKKVNFSKNGYHVSFDANGDPVAFYELVNWQKRGSGVIEL' A
#
# COMPACT_ATOMS: atom_id res chain seq x y z
N MET A 1 -8.73 -4.82 -3.07
CA MET A 1 -7.88 -5.58 -4.02
C MET A 1 -6.65 -4.79 -4.49
N TYR A 2 -6.77 -3.64 -5.16
CA TYR A 2 -5.60 -2.95 -5.74
C TYR A 2 -4.47 -2.62 -4.73
N LYS A 3 -4.81 -2.25 -3.49
CA LYS A 3 -3.83 -1.93 -2.44
C LYS A 3 -2.84 -3.08 -2.18
N ALA A 4 -3.30 -4.33 -2.19
CA ALA A 4 -2.45 -5.50 -1.99
C ALA A 4 -1.43 -5.67 -3.13
N VAL A 5 -1.88 -5.48 -4.38
CA VAL A 5 -1.01 -5.54 -5.56
C VAL A 5 0.05 -4.44 -5.50
N TYR A 6 -0.36 -3.22 -5.16
CA TYR A 6 0.58 -2.10 -4.99
C TYR A 6 1.59 -2.36 -3.86
N ALA A 7 1.16 -2.92 -2.73
CA ALA A 7 2.07 -3.24 -1.62
C ALA A 7 3.16 -4.23 -2.06
N ILE A 8 2.80 -5.28 -2.78
CA ILE A 8 3.77 -6.25 -3.32
C ILE A 8 4.68 -5.58 -4.37
N ALA A 9 4.12 -4.76 -5.26
CA ALA A 9 4.90 -4.04 -6.27
C ALA A 9 5.93 -3.09 -5.62
N HIS A 10 5.54 -2.37 -4.58
CA HIS A 10 6.45 -1.52 -3.80
C HIS A 10 7.53 -2.35 -3.10
N ALA A 11 7.18 -3.49 -2.50
CA ALA A 11 8.15 -4.37 -1.85
C ALA A 11 9.20 -4.91 -2.84
N ILE A 12 8.76 -5.36 -4.02
CA ILE A 12 9.66 -5.82 -5.09
C ILE A 12 10.54 -4.66 -5.57
N HIS A 13 9.96 -3.47 -5.79
CA HIS A 13 10.70 -2.30 -6.21
C HIS A 13 11.79 -1.92 -5.21
N SER A 14 11.48 -1.86 -3.92
CA SER A 14 12.46 -1.60 -2.86
C SER A 14 13.54 -2.67 -2.77
N ALA A 15 13.22 -3.93 -3.09
CA ALA A 15 14.18 -5.02 -3.03
C ALA A 15 15.18 -5.03 -4.19
N VAL A 16 14.83 -4.45 -5.35
CA VAL A 16 15.70 -4.43 -6.55
C VAL A 16 16.29 -3.07 -6.87
N CYS A 17 15.73 -2.01 -6.29
CA CYS A 17 16.16 -0.64 -6.54
C CYS A 17 16.90 -0.06 -5.34
N GLN A 18 18.11 0.43 -5.58
CA GLN A 18 18.85 1.27 -4.65
C GLN A 18 18.58 2.73 -4.97
N ILE A 19 18.02 3.44 -4.00
CA ILE A 19 17.78 4.88 -4.10
C ILE A 19 19.00 5.59 -3.49
N THR A 20 19.69 6.39 -4.31
CA THR A 20 20.72 7.32 -3.85
C THR A 20 20.18 8.75 -3.93
N ASN A 21 20.86 9.73 -3.32
CA ASN A 21 20.43 11.13 -3.30
C ASN A 21 20.26 11.77 -4.70
N THR A 22 20.80 11.14 -5.75
CA THR A 22 20.86 11.70 -7.11
C THR A 22 20.24 10.80 -8.17
N ALA A 23 20.09 9.49 -7.90
CA ALA A 23 19.57 8.54 -8.88
C ALA A 23 18.95 7.30 -8.22
N ILE A 24 17.98 6.72 -8.92
CA ILE A 24 17.43 5.39 -8.63
C ILE A 24 18.10 4.40 -9.58
N HIS A 25 18.82 3.43 -9.04
CA HIS A 25 19.39 2.34 -9.82
C HIS A 25 18.69 1.03 -9.48
N CYS A 26 18.18 0.34 -10.50
CA CYS A 26 17.45 -0.92 -10.31
C CYS A 26 18.12 -2.05 -11.10
N ASP A 27 18.45 -3.14 -10.42
CA ASP A 27 18.95 -4.34 -11.08
C ASP A 27 17.78 -5.27 -11.42
N LYS A 28 17.48 -5.39 -12.72
CA LYS A 28 16.40 -6.24 -13.23
C LYS A 28 16.81 -7.72 -13.32
N HIS A 29 18.09 -8.03 -13.17
CA HIS A 29 18.63 -9.38 -13.27
C HIS A 29 18.84 -10.05 -11.90
N ILE A 30 18.53 -9.35 -10.81
CA ILE A 30 18.51 -9.93 -9.48
C ILE A 30 17.49 -11.07 -9.40
N LYS A 31 17.94 -12.23 -8.92
CA LYS A 31 17.06 -13.30 -8.50
C LYS A 31 16.52 -12.99 -7.11
N LEU A 32 15.25 -12.59 -7.06
CA LEU A 32 14.54 -12.32 -5.80
C LEU A 32 14.10 -13.61 -5.13
N GLU A 33 14.54 -13.80 -3.90
CA GLU A 33 14.01 -14.84 -3.02
C GLU A 33 12.78 -14.30 -2.26
N PRO A 34 11.74 -15.12 -2.01
CA PRO A 34 10.52 -14.68 -1.32
C PRO A 34 10.78 -14.01 0.04
N LYS A 35 11.84 -14.45 0.75
CA LYS A 35 12.25 -13.84 2.04
C LYS A 35 12.69 -12.38 1.90
N GLN A 36 13.33 -12.01 0.79
CA GLN A 36 13.75 -10.64 0.53
C GLN A 36 12.52 -9.75 0.29
N VAL A 37 11.57 -10.23 -0.52
CA VAL A 37 10.29 -9.54 -0.74
C VAL A 37 9.54 -9.37 0.57
N PHE A 38 9.51 -10.39 1.44
CA PHE A 38 8.85 -10.32 2.73
C PHE A 38 9.47 -9.28 3.67
N ILE A 39 10.80 -9.17 3.71
CA ILE A 39 11.51 -8.16 4.52
C ILE A 39 11.14 -6.75 4.05
N GLU A 40 11.07 -6.52 2.74
CA GLU A 40 10.69 -5.21 2.21
C GLU A 40 9.19 -4.94 2.36
N LEU A 41 8.34 -5.96 2.23
CA LEU A 41 6.90 -5.83 2.42
C LEU A 41 6.55 -5.33 3.83
N LYS A 42 7.29 -5.78 4.86
CA LYS A 42 7.14 -5.29 6.23
C LYS A 42 7.47 -3.79 6.42
N LYS A 43 8.25 -3.20 5.50
CA LYS A 43 8.68 -1.81 5.57
C LYS A 43 7.88 -0.90 4.63
N VAL A 44 6.93 -1.47 3.88
CA VAL A 44 6.12 -0.71 2.91
C VAL A 44 5.36 0.40 3.63
N ASN A 45 5.54 1.61 3.13
CA ASN A 45 4.88 2.81 3.63
C ASN A 45 4.69 3.78 2.46
N PHE A 46 3.46 3.85 1.94
CA PHE A 46 3.11 4.74 0.83
C PHE A 46 1.64 5.16 0.89
N SER A 47 1.31 6.19 0.12
CA SER A 47 -0.06 6.67 -0.07
C SER A 47 -0.51 6.49 -1.52
N LYS A 48 -1.73 5.99 -1.72
CA LYS A 48 -2.36 5.89 -3.06
C LYS A 48 -3.83 6.29 -2.97
N ASN A 49 -4.20 7.30 -3.76
CA ASN A 49 -5.57 7.83 -3.84
C ASN A 49 -6.13 8.21 -2.45
N GLY A 50 -5.34 8.92 -1.64
CA GLY A 50 -5.75 9.35 -0.30
C GLY A 50 -5.68 8.27 0.79
N TYR A 51 -5.43 7.00 0.43
CA TYR A 51 -5.28 5.93 1.41
C TYR A 51 -3.82 5.64 1.71
N HIS A 52 -3.49 5.62 2.98
CA HIS A 52 -2.21 5.14 3.49
C HIS A 52 -2.17 3.60 3.47
N VAL A 53 -1.03 3.04 3.07
CA VAL A 53 -0.79 1.59 3.06
C VAL A 53 0.52 1.33 3.80
N SER A 54 0.39 0.70 4.96
CA SER A 54 1.48 0.25 5.83
C SER A 54 0.99 -0.89 6.72
N PHE A 55 1.94 -1.64 7.28
CA PHE A 55 1.66 -2.78 8.15
C PHE A 55 2.23 -2.55 9.55
N ASP A 56 1.56 -3.10 10.56
CA ASP A 56 2.08 -3.14 11.92
C ASP A 56 3.10 -4.28 12.12
N ALA A 57 3.54 -4.49 13.37
CA ALA A 57 4.51 -5.54 13.70
C ALA A 57 4.01 -6.97 13.39
N ASN A 58 2.69 -7.19 13.38
CA ASN A 58 2.07 -8.48 13.10
C ASN A 58 1.81 -8.68 11.59
N GLY A 59 1.91 -7.61 10.80
CA GLY A 59 1.59 -7.62 9.38
C GLY A 59 0.15 -7.20 9.08
N ASP A 60 -0.57 -6.65 10.06
CA ASP A 60 -1.93 -6.15 9.86
C ASP A 60 -1.88 -4.75 9.23
N PRO A 61 -2.72 -4.46 8.23
CA PRO A 61 -2.79 -3.13 7.66
C PRO A 61 -3.39 -2.16 8.67
N VAL A 62 -2.89 -0.92 8.69
CA VAL A 62 -3.45 0.13 9.55
C VAL A 62 -4.91 0.39 9.18
N ALA A 63 -5.81 0.20 10.15
CA ALA A 63 -7.24 0.37 9.95
C ALA A 63 -7.60 1.84 9.68
N PHE A 64 -8.49 2.06 8.72
CA PHE A 64 -9.08 3.36 8.41
C PHE A 64 -10.58 3.17 8.25
N TYR A 65 -11.35 4.12 8.79
CA TYR A 65 -12.81 4.06 8.82
C TYR A 65 -13.39 5.33 8.20
N GLU A 66 -14.39 5.15 7.34
CA GLU A 66 -15.22 6.23 6.83
C GLU A 66 -16.56 6.15 7.55
N LEU A 67 -16.95 7.24 8.22
CA LEU A 67 -18.27 7.35 8.82
C LEU A 67 -19.21 7.94 7.77
N VAL A 68 -20.24 7.18 7.40
CA VAL A 68 -21.24 7.63 6.42
C VAL A 68 -22.59 7.76 7.11
N ASN A 69 -23.27 8.88 6.88
CA ASN A 69 -24.56 9.18 7.47
C ASN A 69 -25.64 9.17 6.38
N TRP A 70 -26.29 8.02 6.19
CA TRP A 70 -27.32 7.85 5.17
C TRP A 70 -28.65 8.35 5.71
N GLN A 71 -29.22 9.38 5.10
CA GLN A 71 -30.49 9.97 5.55
C GLN A 71 -31.54 9.95 4.44
N LYS A 72 -32.77 9.60 4.82
CA LYS A 72 -33.93 9.64 3.94
C LYS A 72 -34.56 11.02 4.02
N ARG A 73 -34.59 11.75 2.90
CA ARG A 73 -35.29 13.03 2.82
C ARG A 73 -36.81 12.83 2.83
N GLY A 74 -37.56 13.89 3.11
CA GLY A 74 -39.04 13.89 3.04
C GLY A 74 -39.62 13.50 1.67
N SER A 75 -38.84 13.64 0.59
CA SER A 75 -39.17 13.15 -0.76
C SER A 75 -39.05 11.63 -0.92
N GLY A 76 -38.55 10.92 0.09
CA GLY A 76 -38.31 9.48 0.05
C GLY A 76 -36.97 9.06 -0.56
N VAL A 77 -36.22 10.00 -1.15
CA VAL A 77 -34.89 9.77 -1.72
C VAL A 77 -33.85 9.65 -0.60
N ILE A 78 -32.96 8.67 -0.72
CA ILE A 78 -31.80 8.49 0.15
C ILE A 78 -30.61 9.17 -0.53
N GLU A 79 -29.97 10.10 0.18
CA GLU A 79 -28.71 10.73 -0.25
C GLU A 79 -27.58 10.28 0.68
N LEU A 80 -26.38 10.24 0.11
CA LEU A 80 -25.13 9.90 0.79
C LEU A 80 -24.46 11.15 1.38
#